data_AF-A0A316FFB4-F1
#
_entry.id   AF-A0A316FFB4-F1
#
_cell.length_a   1.000
_cell.length_b   1.000
_cell.length_c   1.000
_cell.angle_alpha   90.00
_cell.angle_beta   90.00
_cell.angle_gamma   90.00
#
_symmetry.space_group_name_H-M   'P 1'
#
loop_
_entity.id
_entity.type
_entity.pdbx_description
1 polymer ?
#
loop_
_entity_poly.entity_id
_entity_poly.type
_entity_poly.pdbx_seq_one_letter_code
_entity_poly.pdbx_strand_id
1 'polypeptide(L)'
;MTSNVREYFIQGITKEGKTFRPSDWAERLCGVMAQFRPEGDSGDPRYTYSPYVRPVIIGGVKNVVVDVRLRDIEPKALDFVLNFARDNDLQLVEACYID
;
A
#
# COMPACT_ATOMS: atom_id res chain seq x y z
N MET A 1 -4.85 -17.46 16.84
CA MET A 1 -4.37 -17.88 15.51
C MET A 1 -4.14 -16.61 14.72
N THR A 2 -2.90 -16.14 14.68
CA THR A 2 -2.48 -15.00 13.87
C THR A 2 -2.68 -15.41 12.41
N SER A 3 -3.80 -14.98 11.81
CA SER A 3 -4.03 -15.16 10.38
C SER A 3 -2.77 -14.68 9.65
N ASN A 4 -2.19 -15.54 8.82
CA ASN A 4 -0.99 -15.23 8.04
C ASN A 4 -1.30 -13.98 7.20
N VAL A 5 -0.89 -12.80 7.66
CA VAL A 5 -1.22 -11.53 7.00
C VAL A 5 -0.37 -11.49 5.74
N ARG A 6 -1.02 -11.57 4.59
CA ARG A 6 -0.37 -11.34 3.30
C ARG A 6 -0.34 -9.86 3.04
N GLU A 7 0.85 -9.34 2.76
CA GLU A 7 1.05 -7.94 2.38
C GLU A 7 1.72 -7.88 1.00
N TYR A 8 1.38 -6.86 0.23
CA TYR A 8 2.15 -6.45 -0.94
C TYR A 8 2.99 -5.23 -0.61
N PHE A 9 4.20 -5.19 -1.14
CA PHE A 9 5.12 -4.06 -1.09
C PHE A 9 5.28 -3.50 -2.50
N ILE A 10 4.70 -2.32 -2.72
CA ILE A 10 4.94 -1.53 -3.94
C ILE A 10 6.19 -0.71 -3.68
N GLN A 11 7.26 -1.00 -4.41
CA GLN A 11 8.51 -0.28 -4.25
C GLN A 11 8.49 1.03 -5.03
N GLY A 12 9.12 2.08 -4.48
CA GLY A 12 9.37 3.33 -5.21
C GLY A 12 10.48 3.22 -6.26
N ILE A 13 10.66 2.03 -6.81
CA ILE A 13 11.63 1.67 -7.83
C ILE A 13 10.86 1.01 -8.98
N THR A 14 11.09 1.47 -10.20
CA THR A 14 10.52 0.85 -11.39
C THR A 14 11.16 -0.50 -11.67
N LYS A 15 10.57 -1.33 -12.55
CA LYS A 15 11.20 -2.60 -12.95
C LYS A 15 12.55 -2.40 -13.66
N GLU A 16 12.77 -1.21 -14.23
CA GLU A 16 14.07 -0.79 -14.78
C GLU A 16 15.10 -0.35 -13.72
N GLY A 17 14.75 -0.35 -12.44
CA GLY A 17 15.66 0.02 -11.34
C GLY A 17 15.79 1.52 -11.07
N LYS A 18 14.89 2.35 -11.62
CA LYS A 18 14.90 3.81 -11.43
C LYS A 18 13.98 4.23 -10.28
N THR A 19 14.36 5.25 -9.51
CA THR A 19 13.47 5.83 -8.50
C THR A 19 12.24 6.47 -9.14
N PHE A 20 11.06 6.06 -8.69
CA PHE A 20 9.79 6.59 -9.15
C PHE A 20 9.53 8.01 -8.63
N ARG A 21 8.82 8.81 -9.44
CA ARG A 21 8.55 10.22 -9.19
C ARG A 21 7.07 10.54 -9.48
N PRO A 22 6.50 11.59 -8.86
CA PRO A 22 7.14 12.51 -7.91
C PRO A 22 7.47 11.84 -6.56
N SER A 23 8.30 12.47 -5.73
CA SER A 23 8.76 11.87 -4.46
C SER A 23 7.67 11.72 -3.40
N ASP A 24 6.53 12.39 -3.58
CA ASP A 24 5.34 12.34 -2.70
C ASP A 24 4.28 11.34 -3.19
N TRP A 25 4.63 10.47 -4.17
CA TRP A 25 3.68 9.53 -4.77
C TRP A 25 3.06 8.57 -3.74
N ALA A 26 3.86 8.12 -2.77
CA ALA A 26 3.42 7.16 -1.76
C ALA A 26 2.37 7.78 -0.85
N GLU A 27 2.61 9.02 -0.39
CA GLU A 27 1.68 9.80 0.41
C GLU A 27 0.38 10.10 -0.35
N ARG A 28 0.48 10.42 -1.66
CA ARG A 28 -0.70 10.64 -2.51
C ARG A 28 -1.54 9.38 -2.65
N LEU A 29 -0.92 8.25 -2.95
CA LEU A 29 -1.62 6.97 -3.08
C LEU A 29 -2.30 6.60 -1.75
N CYS A 30 -1.57 6.68 -0.64
CA CYS A 30 -2.12 6.37 0.69
C CYS A 30 -3.24 7.34 1.11
N GLY A 31 -3.18 8.60 0.67
CA GLY A 31 -4.23 9.60 0.89
C GLY A 31 -5.54 9.24 0.16
N VAL A 32 -5.47 8.77 -1.09
CA VAL A 32 -6.66 8.25 -1.82
C VAL A 32 -7.28 7.06 -1.08
N MET A 33 -6.43 6.23 -0.47
CA MET A 33 -6.85 5.03 0.24
C MET A 33 -7.28 5.28 1.70
N ALA A 34 -7.16 6.50 2.21
CA ALA A 34 -7.31 6.79 3.65
C ALA A 34 -8.68 6.41 4.22
N GLN A 35 -9.74 6.43 3.40
CA GLN A 35 -11.12 6.12 3.80
C GLN A 35 -11.39 4.62 4.01
N PHE A 36 -10.60 3.72 3.43
CA PHE A 36 -10.84 2.28 3.51
C PHE A 36 -10.31 1.73 4.83
N ARG A 37 -11.18 1.60 5.82
CA ARG A 37 -10.82 1.36 7.23
C ARG A 37 -11.74 0.30 7.83
N PRO A 38 -11.27 -0.51 8.80
CA PRO A 38 -12.14 -1.49 9.44
C PRO A 38 -13.26 -0.81 10.22
N GLU A 39 -14.35 -1.54 10.44
CA GLU A 39 -15.38 -1.10 11.38
C GLU A 39 -14.77 -0.89 12.78
N GLY A 40 -15.15 0.20 13.44
CA GLY A 40 -14.64 0.57 14.76
C GLY A 40 -13.30 1.31 14.76
N ASP A 41 -12.66 1.53 13.61
CA ASP A 41 -11.49 2.41 13.54
C ASP A 41 -11.89 3.88 13.74
N SER A 42 -11.29 4.53 14.74
CA SER A 42 -11.60 5.91 15.13
C SER A 42 -10.73 6.99 14.45
N GLY A 43 -9.81 6.60 13.58
CA GLY A 43 -8.95 7.57 12.88
C GLY A 43 -9.70 8.38 11.82
N ASP A 44 -9.28 9.62 11.63
CA ASP A 44 -9.86 10.54 10.64
C ASP A 44 -9.11 10.42 9.30
N PRO A 45 -9.77 10.07 8.19
CA PRO A 45 -9.14 9.90 6.88
C PRO A 45 -8.57 11.22 6.30
N ARG A 46 -8.94 12.37 6.87
CA ARG A 46 -8.35 13.67 6.48
C ARG A 46 -6.95 13.89 7.05
N TYR A 47 -6.62 13.19 8.13
CA TYR A 47 -5.37 13.40 8.87
C TYR A 47 -4.51 12.14 8.98
N THR A 48 -5.09 10.96 8.73
CA THR A 48 -4.43 9.68 8.92
C THR A 48 -4.66 8.76 7.73
N TYR A 49 -3.69 7.90 7.44
CA TYR A 49 -3.84 6.88 6.41
C TYR A 49 -4.71 5.72 6.87
N SER A 50 -5.11 4.88 5.92
CA SER A 50 -5.71 3.58 6.21
C SER A 50 -4.68 2.65 6.87
N PRO A 51 -5.08 1.81 7.84
CA PRO A 51 -4.18 0.78 8.38
C PRO A 51 -3.78 -0.26 7.31
N TYR A 52 -4.52 -0.36 6.20
CA TYR A 52 -4.27 -1.33 5.13
C TYR A 52 -3.39 -0.80 4.00
N VAL A 53 -3.25 0.52 3.85
CA VAL A 53 -2.41 1.13 2.80
C VAL A 53 -1.61 2.28 3.40
N ARG A 54 -0.31 2.03 3.60
CA ARG A 54 0.54 2.91 4.41
C ARG A 54 1.90 3.17 3.74
N PRO A 55 2.40 4.41 3.77
CA PRO A 55 3.72 4.71 3.23
C PRO A 55 4.80 4.24 4.20
N VAL A 56 5.90 3.72 3.67
CA VAL A 56 7.09 3.35 4.44
C VAL A 56 8.35 3.81 3.71
N ILE A 57 9.44 4.01 4.45
CA ILE A 57 10.76 4.28 3.86
C ILE A 57 11.66 3.08 4.15
N ILE A 58 12.21 2.48 3.09
CA ILE A 58 13.15 1.36 3.19
C ILE A 58 14.36 1.72 2.34
N GLY A 59 15.56 1.69 2.91
CA GLY A 59 16.79 2.06 2.20
C GLY A 59 16.79 3.47 1.63
N GLY A 60 16.07 4.41 2.26
CA GLY A 60 15.91 5.80 1.78
C GLY A 60 14.93 5.98 0.62
N VAL A 61 14.28 4.91 0.15
CA VAL A 61 13.28 4.95 -0.93
C VAL A 61 11.88 4.86 -0.32
N LYS A 62 10.94 5.65 -0.86
CA LYS A 62 9.52 5.61 -0.49
C LYS A 62 8.85 4.37 -1.08
N ASN A 63 8.11 3.63 -0.28
CA ASN A 63 7.35 2.44 -0.70
C ASN A 63 5.95 2.50 -0.08
N VAL A 64 5.06 1.63 -0.55
CA VAL A 64 3.72 1.45 0.02
C VAL A 64 3.53 0.00 0.42
N VAL A 65 3.06 -0.22 1.65
CA VAL A 65 2.61 -1.53 2.12
C VAL A 65 1.10 -1.61 1.97
N VAL A 66 0.64 -2.74 1.44
CA VAL A 66 -0.77 -3.01 1.13
C VAL A 66 -1.17 -4.33 1.76
N ASP A 67 -2.07 -4.29 2.72
CA ASP A 67 -2.61 -5.48 3.36
C ASP A 67 -3.79 -6.04 2.55
N VAL A 68 -3.79 -7.36 2.28
CA VAL A 68 -4.84 -7.99 1.47
C VAL A 68 -6.23 -7.92 2.09
N ARG A 69 -6.34 -7.70 3.41
CA ARG A 69 -7.63 -7.48 4.11
C ARG A 69 -8.37 -6.24 3.61
N LEU A 70 -7.68 -5.34 2.88
CA LEU A 70 -8.34 -4.28 2.11
C LEU A 70 -9.42 -4.82 1.17
N ARG A 71 -9.23 -6.02 0.61
CA ARG A 71 -10.19 -6.67 -0.29
C ARG A 71 -11.50 -7.02 0.41
N ASP A 72 -11.45 -7.30 1.71
CA ASP A 72 -12.63 -7.64 2.51
C ASP A 72 -13.51 -6.40 2.77
N ILE A 73 -12.93 -5.21 2.66
CA ILE A 73 -13.65 -3.93 2.78
C ILE A 73 -14.22 -3.50 1.42
N GLU A 74 -13.35 -3.42 0.41
CA GLU A 74 -13.73 -3.05 -0.94
C GLU A 74 -12.79 -3.74 -1.93
N PRO A 75 -13.24 -4.77 -2.65
CA PRO A 75 -12.39 -5.50 -3.60
C PRO A 75 -11.72 -4.60 -4.65
N LYS A 76 -12.42 -3.57 -5.14
CA LYS A 76 -11.87 -2.62 -6.12
C LYS A 76 -10.76 -1.74 -5.54
N ALA A 77 -10.72 -1.54 -4.22
CA ALA A 77 -9.69 -0.77 -3.55
C ALA A 77 -8.34 -1.50 -3.62
N LEU A 78 -8.33 -2.82 -3.38
CA LEU A 78 -7.12 -3.61 -3.55
C LEU A 78 -6.69 -3.63 -5.01
N ASP A 79 -7.62 -3.89 -5.94
CA ASP A 79 -7.30 -3.94 -7.36
C ASP A 79 -6.76 -2.60 -7.86
N PHE A 80 -7.29 -1.47 -7.39
CA PHE A 80 -6.80 -0.12 -7.71
C PHE A 80 -5.32 0.06 -7.33
N VAL A 81 -4.95 -0.31 -6.10
CA VAL A 81 -3.58 -0.12 -5.60
C VAL A 81 -2.59 -1.04 -6.32
N LEU A 82 -2.98 -2.28 -6.61
CA LEU A 82 -2.15 -3.22 -7.36
C LEU A 82 -2.01 -2.81 -8.84
N ASN A 83 -3.08 -2.28 -9.44
CA ASN A 83 -3.03 -1.74 -10.80
C ASN A 83 -2.19 -0.47 -10.87
N PHE A 84 -2.22 0.40 -9.86
CA PHE A 84 -1.33 1.56 -9.79
C PHE A 84 0.15 1.13 -9.94
N ALA A 85 0.58 0.09 -9.23
CA ALA A 85 1.93 -0.44 -9.36
C ALA A 85 2.22 -0.96 -10.78
N ARG A 86 1.27 -1.70 -11.37
CA ARG A 86 1.41 -2.23 -12.73
C ARG A 86 1.53 -1.13 -13.78
N ASP A 87 0.63 -0.15 -13.73
CA ASP A 87 0.50 0.92 -14.72
C ASP A 87 1.70 1.87 -14.69
N ASN A 88 2.36 2.01 -13.53
CA ASN A 88 3.56 2.82 -13.35
C ASN A 88 4.87 2.00 -13.42
N ASP A 89 4.78 0.74 -13.86
CA ASP A 89 5.90 -0.19 -13.95
C ASP A 89 6.74 -0.30 -12.67
N LEU A 90 6.08 -0.29 -11.51
CA LEU A 90 6.71 -0.43 -10.21
C LEU A 90 6.99 -1.90 -9.89
N GLN A 91 8.04 -2.13 -9.10
CA GLN A 91 8.28 -3.45 -8.54
C GLN A 91 7.24 -3.75 -7.44
N LEU A 92 6.66 -4.94 -7.51
CA LEU A 92 5.67 -5.44 -6.55
C LEU A 92 6.21 -6.72 -5.93
N VAL A 93 6.30 -6.77 -4.61
CA VAL A 93 6.76 -7.94 -3.86
C VAL A 93 5.63 -8.42 -2.95
N GLU A 94 5.31 -9.70 -2.98
CA GLU A 94 4.44 -10.31 -1.99
C GLU A 94 5.27 -10.72 -0.77
N ALA A 95 4.85 -10.32 0.41
CA ALA A 95 5.42 -10.71 1.69
C ALA A 95 4.39 -11.50 2.48
N CYS A 96 4.82 -12.68 2.96
CA CYS A 96 4.07 -13.48 3.91
C CYS A 96 4.86 -13.50 5.22
N TYR A 97 4.19 -13.29 6.35
CA TYR A 97 4.80 -13.55 7.65
C TYR A 97 4.97 -15.07 7.82
N ILE A 98 6.22 -15.51 7.92
CA ILE A 98 6.55 -16.87 8.34
C ILE A 98 6.66 -16.81 9.87
N ASP A 99 5.72 -17.45 10.56
CA ASP A 99 5.75 -17.68 12.02
C ASP A 99 6.60 -18.94 12.29
#